data_AF-A0A6N7TQ83-F1
#
_entry.id   AF-A0A6N7TQ83-F1
#
_cell.length_a   1.000
_cell.length_b   1.000
_cell.length_c   1.000
_cell.angle_alpha   90.00
_cell.angle_beta   90.00
_cell.angle_gamma   90.00
#
_symmetry.space_group_name_H-M   'P 1'
#
loop_
_entity.id
_entity.type
_entity.pdbx_description
1 polymer ?
#
loop_
_entity_poly.entity_id
_entity_poly.type
_entity_poly.pdbx_seq_one_letter_code
_entity_poly.pdbx_strand_id
1 'polypeptide(L)'
;MKDFNLKISEIKKAERFAAKESGKTCFIAAMSYSGADVFGWQDVLCEMDSAESGEYVSTVHLCVYMNDRRRSYVARVMPTV
;
A
#
# COMPACT_ATOMS: atom_id res chain seq x y z
N MET A 1 13.77 16.78 2.01
CA MET A 1 12.50 16.21 1.50
C MET A 1 11.64 15.92 2.72
N LYS A 2 10.39 16.38 2.81
CA LYS A 2 9.53 16.00 3.95
C LYS A 2 9.30 14.49 3.87
N ASP A 3 9.44 13.78 4.98
CA ASP A 3 9.19 12.34 5.04
C ASP A 3 7.78 12.03 4.55
N PHE A 4 7.68 11.23 3.49
CA PHE A 4 6.39 10.79 2.98
C PHE A 4 5.83 9.72 3.92
N ASN A 5 4.57 9.93 4.32
CA ASN A 5 3.81 8.96 5.09
C ASN A 5 2.45 8.73 4.45
N LEU A 6 1.93 7.51 4.56
CA LEU A 6 0.57 7.19 4.14
C LEU A 6 -0.46 7.84 5.07
N LYS A 7 -1.58 8.27 4.49
CA LYS A 7 -2.77 8.64 5.26
C LYS A 7 -3.48 7.37 5.72
N ILE A 8 -4.20 7.45 6.84
CA ILE A 8 -5.01 6.33 7.36
C ILE A 8 -5.94 5.75 6.28
N SER A 9 -6.51 6.59 5.42
CA SER A 9 -7.39 6.13 4.33
C SER A 9 -6.68 5.28 3.27
N GLU A 10 -5.39 5.51 3.05
CA GLU A 10 -4.55 4.75 2.13
C GLU A 10 -4.06 3.45 2.77
N ILE A 11 -3.69 3.50 4.06
CA ILE A 11 -3.34 2.31 4.85
C ILE A 11 -4.51 1.32 4.82
N LYS A 12 -5.70 1.78 5.24
CA LYS A 12 -6.92 0.96 5.22
C LYS A 12 -7.31 0.50 3.82
N LYS A 13 -6.87 1.19 2.77
CA LYS A 13 -7.12 0.77 1.38
C LYS A 13 -6.21 -0.41 1.05
N ALA A 14 -4.91 -0.30 1.30
CA ALA A 14 -3.97 -1.40 1.05
C ALA A 14 -4.34 -2.66 1.87
N GLU A 15 -4.62 -2.49 3.17
CA GLU A 15 -5.04 -3.59 4.05
C GLU A 15 -6.28 -4.32 3.55
N ARG A 16 -7.31 -3.57 3.13
CA ARG A 16 -8.54 -4.16 2.60
C ARG A 16 -8.33 -4.95 1.31
N PHE A 17 -7.45 -4.47 0.42
CA PHE A 17 -7.15 -5.19 -0.82
C PHE A 17 -6.33 -6.45 -0.55
N ALA A 18 -5.31 -6.37 0.30
CA ALA A 18 -4.53 -7.54 0.72
C ALA A 18 -5.41 -8.60 1.41
N ALA A 19 -6.30 -8.16 2.30
CA ALA A 19 -7.22 -9.04 3.00
C ALA A 19 -8.21 -9.73 2.06
N LYS A 20 -8.71 -8.99 1.06
CA LYS A 20 -9.63 -9.55 0.06
C LYS A 20 -8.98 -10.64 -0.78
N GLU A 21 -7.73 -10.44 -1.22
CA GLU A 21 -7.02 -11.40 -2.07
C GLU A 21 -6.55 -12.64 -1.29
N SER A 22 -6.15 -12.47 -0.03
CA SER A 22 -5.60 -13.56 0.79
C SER A 22 -6.63 -14.29 1.67
N GLY A 23 -7.80 -13.69 1.91
CA GLY A 23 -8.77 -14.19 2.87
C GLY A 23 -8.37 -14.02 4.34
N LYS A 24 -7.30 -13.27 4.63
CA LYS A 24 -6.75 -13.04 5.99
C LYS A 24 -6.92 -11.59 6.41
N THR A 25 -6.91 -11.33 7.72
CA THR A 25 -6.72 -9.95 8.20
C THR A 25 -5.27 -9.54 8.00
N CYS A 26 -5.02 -8.37 7.39
CA CYS A 26 -3.68 -7.90 7.03
C CYS A 26 -3.39 -6.50 7.59
N PHE A 27 -2.11 -6.22 7.85
CA PHE A 27 -1.61 -4.88 8.20
C PHE A 27 -0.35 -4.54 7.38
N ILE A 28 -0.04 -3.25 7.23
CA ILE A 28 1.21 -2.82 6.57
C ILE A 28 2.39 -3.00 7.54
N ALA A 29 3.31 -3.91 7.23
CA ALA A 29 4.51 -4.16 8.02
C ALA A 29 5.67 -3.23 7.63
N ALA A 30 5.84 -3.02 6.33
CA ALA A 30 6.85 -2.12 5.78
C ALA A 30 6.32 -1.39 4.54
N MET A 31 6.94 -0.26 4.20
CA MET A 31 6.66 0.44 2.95
C MET A 31 7.94 0.96 2.31
N SER A 32 7.97 0.93 0.98
CA SER A 32 8.93 1.67 0.18
C SER A 32 8.18 2.57 -0.79
N TYR A 33 8.78 3.70 -1.17
CA TYR A 33 8.14 4.65 -2.07
C TYR A 33 9.14 5.30 -3.03
N SER A 34 8.66 5.63 -4.23
CA SER A 34 9.41 6.43 -5.19
C SER A 34 9.31 7.93 -4.86
N GLY A 35 10.11 8.76 -5.53
CA GLY A 35 9.76 10.17 -5.67
C GLY A 35 8.49 10.32 -6.51
N ALA A 36 7.78 11.44 -6.35
CA ALA A 36 6.67 11.76 -7.24
C ALA A 36 7.19 12.05 -8.66
N ASP A 37 6.50 11.53 -9.67
CA ASP A 37 6.81 11.76 -11.09
C ASP A 37 6.43 13.18 -11.55
N VAL A 38 6.66 13.48 -12.84
CA VAL A 38 6.34 14.79 -13.46
C VAL A 38 4.84 15.11 -13.43
N PHE A 39 3.99 14.11 -13.25
CA PHE A 39 2.55 14.25 -13.15
C PHE A 39 2.08 14.32 -11.69
N GLY A 40 2.99 14.17 -10.72
CA GLY A 40 2.68 14.19 -9.29
C GLY A 40 2.16 12.87 -8.74
N TRP A 41 2.34 11.75 -9.45
CA TRP A 41 2.05 10.41 -8.96
C TRP A 41 3.27 9.82 -8.26
N GLN A 42 3.02 9.18 -7.13
CA GLN A 42 4.04 8.52 -6.34
C GLN A 42 3.66 7.05 -6.16
N ASP A 43 4.59 6.16 -6.49
CA ASP A 43 4.42 4.73 -6.29
C ASP A 43 4.86 4.34 -4.87
N VAL A 44 4.01 3.56 -4.21
CA VAL A 44 4.25 3.03 -2.87
C VAL A 44 4.04 1.53 -2.90
N LEU A 45 5.05 0.78 -2.50
CA LEU A 45 4.95 -0.65 -2.28
C LEU A 45 4.76 -0.88 -0.78
N CYS A 46 3.60 -1.43 -0.42
CA CYS A 46 3.26 -1.77 0.96
C CYS A 46 3.42 -3.29 1.14
N GLU A 47 4.36 -3.68 2.00
CA GLU A 47 4.48 -5.05 2.47
C GLU A 47 3.37 -5.35 3.46
N MET A 48 2.61 -6.42 3.18
CA MET A 48 1.42 -6.78 3.93
C MET A 48 1.66 -8.09 4.66
N ASP A 49 1.48 -8.06 5.98
CA ASP A 49 1.62 -9.24 6.83
C ASP A 49 0.26 -9.61 7.42
N SER A 50 0.11 -10.88 7.77
CA SER A 50 -1.06 -11.38 8.48
C SER A 50 -1.10 -10.81 9.89
N ALA A 51 -2.22 -10.22 10.27
CA ALA A 51 -2.42 -9.74 11.65
C ALA A 51 -2.47 -10.88 12.68
N GLU A 52 -2.67 -12.13 12.25
CA GLU A 52 -2.75 -13.30 13.12
C GLU A 52 -1.39 -13.98 13.30
N SER A 53 -0.69 -14.28 12.20
CA SER A 53 0.59 -15.02 12.24
C SER A 53 1.83 -14.12 12.17
N GLY A 54 1.69 -12.86 11.74
CA GLY A 54 2.82 -11.98 11.44
C GLY A 54 3.59 -12.39 10.19
N GLU A 55 3.11 -13.36 9.42
CA GLU A 55 3.76 -13.80 8.19
C GLU A 55 3.43 -12.88 7.03
N TYR A 56 4.39 -12.70 6.12
CA TYR A 56 4.18 -12.06 4.84
C TYR A 56 3.02 -12.70 4.06
N VAL A 57 2.15 -11.85 3.52
CA VAL A 57 0.98 -12.25 2.73
C VAL A 57 1.08 -11.77 1.29
N SER A 58 1.43 -10.51 1.08
CA SER A 58 1.49 -9.92 -0.26
C SER A 58 2.19 -8.56 -0.24
N THR A 59 2.50 -8.05 -1.43
CA THR A 59 2.86 -6.65 -1.61
C THR A 59 1.76 -5.92 -2.35
N VAL A 60 1.23 -4.85 -1.75
CA VAL A 60 0.24 -3.97 -2.38
C VAL A 60 0.95 -2.79 -3.02
N HIS A 61 0.79 -2.64 -4.33
CA HIS A 61 1.24 -1.45 -5.06
C HIS A 61 0.14 -0.39 -5.04
N LEU A 62 0.39 0.68 -4.29
CA LEU A 62 -0.49 1.83 -4.14
C LEU A 62 0.08 3.02 -4.91
N CYS A 63 -0.69 3.57 -5.85
CA CYS A 63 -0.37 4.81 -6.53
C CYS A 63 -1.03 5.98 -5.79
N VAL A 64 -0.24 6.99 -5.41
CA VAL A 64 -0.69 8.16 -4.65
C VAL A 64 -0.50 9.43 -5.48
N TYR A 65 -1.61 10.12 -5.78
CA TYR A 65 -1.54 11.43 -6.40
C TYR A 65 -1.25 12.50 -5.35
N MET A 66 -0.06 13.08 -5.39
CA MET A 66 0.44 13.98 -4.35
C MET A 66 -0.31 15.31 -4.29
N ASN A 67 -0.84 15.79 -5.43
CA ASN A 67 -1.64 17.01 -5.48
C ASN A 67 -3.07 16.82 -4.93
N ASP A 68 -3.62 15.60 -4.98
CA ASP A 68 -4.90 15.25 -4.35
C ASP A 68 -4.94 13.77 -3.96
N ARG A 69 -4.55 13.48 -2.71
CA ARG A 69 -4.42 12.10 -2.19
C ARG A 69 -5.73 11.32 -2.09
N ARG A 70 -6.89 11.96 -2.30
CA ARG A 70 -8.18 11.26 -2.44
C ARG A 70 -8.21 10.38 -3.70
N ARG A 71 -7.41 10.73 -4.70
CA ARG A 71 -7.25 9.98 -5.96
C ARG A 71 -6.29 8.81 -5.87
N SER A 72 -5.74 8.51 -4.69
CA SER A 72 -4.92 7.31 -4.52
C SER A 72 -5.71 6.05 -4.88
N TYR A 73 -5.04 5.03 -5.41
CA TYR A 73 -5.68 3.75 -5.73
C TYR A 73 -4.67 2.60 -5.68
N VAL A 74 -5.18 1.38 -5.52
CA VAL A 74 -4.37 0.16 -5.58
C VAL A 74 -4.24 -0.24 -7.04
N ALA A 75 -3.02 -0.25 -7.57
CA ALA A 75 -2.73 -0.63 -8.95
C ALA A 75 -2.62 -2.14 -9.11
N ARG A 76 -2.02 -2.81 -8.12
CA ARG A 76 -1.85 -4.28 -8.12
C ARG A 76 -1.69 -4.80 -6.68
N VAL A 77 -2.16 -6.02 -6.45
CA VAL A 77 -1.75 -6.85 -5.31
C VAL A 77 -0.89 -7.98 -5.86
N MET A 78 0.32 -8.11 -5.35
CA MET A 78 1.28 -9.16 -5.75
C MET A 78 1.29 -10.21 -4.64
N PRO A 79 0.60 -11.35 -4.82
CA PRO A 79 0.59 -12.42 -3.83
C PRO A 79 1.94 -13.15 -3.78
N THR A 80 2.24 -13.78 -2.64
CA THR A 80 3.27 -14.83 -2.58
C THR A 80 2.85 -15.98 -3.50
N VAL A 81 3.77 -16.40 -4.37
CA VAL A 81 3.62 -17.58 -5.23
C VAL A 81 3.49 -18.85 -4.39
#